data_AF-A0A1S1M136-F1
#
_entry.id   AF-A0A1S1M136-F1
#
_cell.length_a   1.000
_cell.length_b   1.000
_cell.length_c   1.000
_cell.angle_alpha   90.00
_cell.angle_beta   90.00
_cell.angle_gamma   90.00
#
_symmetry.space_group_name_H-M   'P 1'
#
loop_
_entity.id
_entity.type
_entity.pdbx_description
1 polymer ?
#
loop_
_entity_poly.entity_id
_entity_poly.type
_entity_poly.pdbx_seq_one_letter_code
_entity_poly.pdbx_strand_id
1 'polypeptide(L)'
;MLRYIVALAAATRTHSHVEVGASPRTELDLVQMSRARAMLLGRDFVIPEDVKALAVPAVAHRISLRPEMWVRRITGAHVVDELLHRLPVPRASG
;
A
#
# COMPACT_ATOMS: atom_id res chain seq x y z
N MET A 1 3.33 -11.78 4.92
CA MET A 1 3.23 -10.56 4.08
C MET A 1 1.86 -10.33 3.45
N LEU A 2 1.22 -11.35 2.86
CA LEU A 2 -0.08 -11.18 2.18
C LEU A 2 -1.16 -10.47 3.03
N ARG A 3 -1.29 -10.83 4.31
CA ARG A 3 -2.21 -10.15 5.23
C ARG A 3 -1.95 -8.65 5.38
N TYR A 4 -0.69 -8.21 5.31
CA TYR A 4 -0.33 -6.80 5.40
C TYR A 4 -0.73 -6.03 4.14
N ILE A 5 -0.53 -6.63 2.96
CA ILE A 5 -0.98 -6.06 1.67
C ILE A 5 -2.51 -5.96 1.63
N VAL A 6 -3.21 -7.01 2.04
CA VAL A 6 -4.68 -7.02 2.14
C VAL A 6 -5.17 -5.98 3.15
N ALA A 7 -4.51 -5.87 4.31
CA ALA A 7 -4.85 -4.86 5.32
C ALA A 7 -4.64 -3.43 4.79
N LEU A 8 -3.56 -3.18 4.05
CA LEU A 8 -3.32 -1.88 3.40
C LEU A 8 -4.43 -1.54 2.43
N ALA A 9 -4.76 -2.46 1.51
CA ALA A 9 -5.82 -2.23 0.54
C ALA A 9 -7.20 -2.06 1.21
N ALA A 10 -7.54 -2.88 2.20
CA ALA A 10 -8.77 -2.73 2.98
C ALA A 10 -8.83 -1.37 3.73
N ALA A 11 -7.69 -0.90 4.26
CA ALA A 11 -7.62 0.38 4.92
C ALA A 11 -7.83 1.55 3.95
N THR A 12 -7.41 1.44 2.68
CA THR A 12 -7.75 2.46 1.66
C THR A 12 -9.26 2.51 1.38
N ARG A 13 -9.95 1.37 1.37
CA ARG A 13 -11.40 1.28 1.09
C ARG A 13 -12.27 1.86 2.21
N THR A 14 -11.73 1.95 3.42
CA THR A 14 -12.42 2.47 4.62
C THR A 14 -11.90 3.82 5.08
N HIS A 15 -10.94 4.40 4.35
CA HIS A 15 -10.33 5.68 4.71
C HIS A 15 -11.29 6.85 4.46
N SER A 16 -11.43 7.77 5.42
CA SER A 16 -12.38 8.88 5.36
C SER A 16 -12.17 9.81 4.15
N HIS A 17 -10.92 10.00 3.73
CA HIS A 17 -10.56 10.86 2.59
C HIS A 17 -10.71 10.18 1.21
N VAL A 18 -10.97 8.87 1.19
CA VAL A 18 -11.03 8.08 -0.04
C VAL A 18 -12.48 7.89 -0.45
N GLU A 19 -12.75 8.10 -1.74
CA GLU A 19 -14.04 7.82 -2.38
C GLU A 19 -14.06 6.42 -2.98
N VAL A 20 -12.98 6.03 -3.65
CA VAL A 20 -12.79 4.68 -4.20
C VAL A 20 -11.42 4.16 -3.79
N GLY A 21 -11.40 3.11 -2.97
CA GLY A 21 -10.16 2.49 -2.50
C GLY A 21 -9.53 1.51 -3.48
N ALA A 22 -8.41 0.93 -3.08
CA ALA A 22 -7.65 -0.01 -3.89
C ALA A 22 -8.47 -1.26 -4.21
N SER A 23 -8.38 -1.71 -5.47
CA SER A 23 -9.01 -2.95 -5.95
C SER A 23 -8.13 -4.18 -5.67
N PRO A 24 -8.69 -5.41 -5.76
CA PRO A 24 -7.90 -6.64 -5.64
C PRO A 24 -6.73 -6.74 -6.63
N ARG A 25 -6.83 -6.08 -7.80
CA ARG A 25 -5.72 -5.99 -8.76
C ARG A 25 -4.51 -5.25 -8.18
N THR A 26 -4.75 -4.22 -7.38
CA THR A 26 -3.68 -3.48 -6.70
C THR A 26 -2.96 -4.36 -5.68
N GLU A 27 -3.69 -5.23 -4.98
CA GLU A 27 -3.13 -6.20 -4.04
C GLU A 27 -2.21 -7.20 -4.77
N LEU A 28 -2.68 -7.76 -5.89
CA LEU A 28 -1.89 -8.68 -6.72
C LEU A 28 -0.63 -8.02 -7.28
N ASP A 29 -0.76 -6.82 -7.86
CA ASP A 29 0.37 -6.07 -8.41
C ASP A 29 1.42 -5.82 -7.31
N LEU A 30 1.00 -5.41 -6.10
CA LEU A 30 1.90 -5.15 -4.98
C LEU A 30 2.61 -6.42 -4.48
N VAL A 31 1.93 -7.58 -4.45
CA VAL A 31 2.57 -8.87 -4.14
C VAL A 31 3.67 -9.20 -5.14
N GLN A 32 3.37 -9.08 -6.44
CA GLN A 32 4.31 -9.43 -7.50
C GLN A 32 5.52 -8.49 -7.52
N MET A 33 5.31 -7.19 -7.40
CA MET A 33 6.40 -6.21 -7.32
C MET A 33 7.27 -6.42 -6.07
N SER A 34 6.66 -6.76 -4.92
CA SER A 34 7.41 -7.00 -3.69
C SER A 34 8.30 -8.24 -3.79
N ARG A 35 7.83 -9.31 -4.46
CA ARG A 35 8.64 -10.49 -4.77
C ARG A 35 9.79 -10.16 -5.71
N ALA A 36 9.49 -9.45 -6.80
CA ALA A 36 10.52 -9.03 -7.76
C ALA A 36 11.61 -8.19 -7.08
N ARG A 37 11.22 -7.27 -6.20
CA ARG A 37 12.15 -6.45 -5.44
C ARG A 37 13.01 -7.26 -4.46
N ALA A 38 12.42 -8.22 -3.74
CA ALA A 38 13.17 -9.11 -2.87
C ALA A 38 14.24 -9.89 -3.67
N MET A 39 13.86 -10.43 -4.83
CA MET A 39 14.78 -11.15 -5.73
C MET A 39 15.90 -10.25 -6.24
N LEU A 40 15.59 -9.03 -6.68
CA LEU A 40 16.60 -8.05 -7.13
C LEU A 40 17.59 -7.66 -6.01
N LEU A 41 17.19 -7.83 -4.75
CA LEU A 41 18.02 -7.59 -3.57
C LEU A 41 18.66 -8.87 -3.01
N GLY A 42 18.61 -9.98 -3.75
CA GLY A 42 19.24 -11.24 -3.37
C GLY A 42 18.54 -11.98 -2.22
N ARG A 43 17.25 -11.74 -1.99
CA ARG A 43 16.43 -12.41 -0.97
C ARG A 43 15.39 -13.32 -1.59
N ASP A 44 15.20 -14.49 -0.99
CA ASP A 44 14.19 -15.47 -1.41
C ASP A 44 12.80 -15.23 -0.79
N PHE A 45 12.70 -14.27 0.12
CA PHE A 45 11.46 -13.93 0.81
C PHE A 45 11.25 -12.43 0.89
N VAL A 46 9.97 -12.04 0.92
CA VAL A 46 9.53 -10.64 0.99
C VAL A 46 9.54 -10.16 2.44
N ILE A 47 10.21 -9.04 2.70
CA ILE A 47 10.18 -8.33 3.98
C ILE A 47 9.24 -7.11 3.92
N PRO A 48 8.82 -6.53 5.06
CA PRO A 48 7.89 -5.40 5.05
C PRO A 48 8.38 -4.20 4.24
N GLU A 49 9.68 -3.96 4.24
CA GLU A 49 10.35 -2.86 3.53
C GLU A 49 10.19 -2.97 2.01
N ASP A 50 10.07 -4.20 1.48
CA ASP A 50 9.79 -4.44 0.06
C ASP A 50 8.42 -3.87 -0.31
N VAL A 51 7.40 -4.18 0.50
CA VAL A 51 6.03 -3.68 0.33
C VAL A 51 5.99 -2.17 0.53
N LYS A 52 6.60 -1.65 1.61
CA LYS A 52 6.54 -0.23 1.98
C LYS A 52 7.08 0.68 0.87
N ALA A 53 8.24 0.38 0.31
CA ALA A 53 8.80 1.29 -0.71
C ALA A 53 8.13 1.14 -2.10
N LEU A 54 7.24 0.16 -2.29
CA LEU A 54 6.42 0.02 -3.49
C LEU A 54 4.97 0.49 -3.29
N ALA A 55 4.51 0.64 -2.04
CA ALA A 55 3.12 0.94 -1.74
C ALA A 55 2.65 2.29 -2.30
N VAL A 56 3.40 3.38 -2.09
CA VAL A 56 3.03 4.69 -2.66
C VAL A 56 2.99 4.64 -4.20
N PRO A 57 4.06 4.26 -4.92
CA PRO A 57 4.03 4.25 -6.38
C PRO A 57 3.00 3.25 -6.95
N ALA A 58 2.68 2.16 -6.25
CA ALA A 58 1.70 1.17 -6.70
C ALA A 58 0.24 1.56 -6.42
N VAL A 59 -0.03 2.24 -5.30
CA VAL A 59 -1.40 2.42 -4.78
C VAL A 59 -1.91 3.84 -4.96
N ALA A 60 -1.05 4.86 -4.80
CA ALA A 60 -1.49 6.25 -4.66
C ALA A 60 -2.30 6.77 -5.86
N HIS A 61 -1.94 6.35 -7.08
CA HIS A 61 -2.63 6.75 -8.31
C HIS A 61 -3.84 5.87 -8.66
N ARG A 62 -4.14 4.85 -7.84
CA ARG A 62 -5.21 3.86 -8.05
C ARG A 62 -6.35 3.99 -7.04
N ILE A 63 -6.26 4.98 -6.16
CA ILE A 63 -7.33 5.39 -5.26
C ILE A 63 -7.88 6.74 -5.70
N SER A 64 -9.20 6.91 -5.64
CA SER A 64 -9.85 8.19 -5.87
C SER A 64 -10.12 8.85 -4.53
N LEU A 65 -9.69 10.10 -4.38
CA LEU A 65 -9.99 10.90 -3.20
C LEU A 65 -11.31 11.65 -3.38
N ARG A 66 -11.95 11.95 -2.26
CA ARG A 66 -13.12 12.83 -2.26
C ARG A 66 -12.73 14.24 -2.75
N PRO A 67 -13.56 14.93 -3.55
CA PRO A 67 -13.21 16.22 -4.16
C PRO A 67 -12.73 17.30 -3.18
N GLU A 68 -13.30 17.34 -1.97
CA GLU A 68 -12.92 18.30 -0.93
C GLU A 68 -11.44 18.19 -0.48
N MET A 69 -10.79 17.04 -0.73
CA MET A 69 -9.39 16.80 -0.39
C MET A 69 -8.43 17.56 -1.29
N TRP A 70 -8.85 17.91 -2.51
CA TRP A 70 -8.01 18.67 -3.45
C TRP A 70 -7.74 20.08 -2.94
N VAL A 71 -8.75 20.73 -2.35
CA VAL A 71 -8.62 22.06 -1.72
C VAL A 71 -7.62 22.02 -0.57
N ARG A 72 -7.62 20.90 0.19
CA ARG A 72 -6.68 20.65 1.29
C ARG A 72 -5.29 20.19 0.82
N ARG A 73 -5.07 20.07 -0.49
CA ARG A 73 -3.84 19.54 -1.11
C ARG A 73 -3.44 18.16 -0.56
N ILE A 74 -4.42 17.35 -0.16
CA ILE A 74 -4.20 15.96 0.25
C ILE A 74 -4.14 15.09 -1.01
N THR A 75 -3.11 14.26 -1.10
CA THR A 75 -2.85 13.38 -2.25
C THR A 75 -3.01 11.92 -1.86
N GLY A 76 -3.15 11.04 -2.85
CA GLY A 76 -3.18 9.60 -2.60
C GLY A 76 -1.90 9.11 -1.93
N ALA A 77 -0.75 9.76 -2.18
CA ALA A 77 0.51 9.47 -1.51
C ALA A 77 0.41 9.74 0.00
N HIS A 78 -0.13 10.90 0.41
CA HIS A 78 -0.34 11.21 1.83
C HIS A 78 -1.20 10.15 2.54
N VAL A 79 -2.28 9.69 1.90
CA VAL A 79 -3.15 8.64 2.46
C VAL A 79 -2.38 7.32 2.59
N VAL A 80 -1.65 6.91 1.56
CA VAL A 80 -0.90 5.65 1.60
C VAL A 80 0.20 5.72 2.67
N ASP A 81 0.94 6.81 2.76
CA ASP A 81 1.96 7.01 3.80
C ASP A 81 1.34 6.97 5.20
N GLU A 82 0.22 7.67 5.44
CA GLU A 82 -0.51 7.60 6.71
C GLU A 82 -0.85 6.15 7.07
N LEU A 83 -1.39 5.39 6.12
CA LEU A 83 -1.75 3.98 6.32
C LEU A 83 -0.55 3.10 6.63
N LEU A 84 0.60 3.32 5.98
CA LEU A 84 1.85 2.57 6.25
C LEU A 84 2.40 2.83 7.66
N HIS A 85 2.16 4.03 8.22
CA HIS A 85 2.54 4.36 9.60
C HIS A 85 1.57 3.75 10.62
N ARG A 86 0.28 3.66 10.29
CA ARG A 86 -0.77 3.18 11.20
C ARG A 86 -0.86 1.66 11.27
N LEU A 87 -0.65 0.97 10.15
CA LEU A 87 -0.90 -0.47 10.07
C LEU A 87 0.22 -1.27 10.76
N PRO A 88 -0.14 -2.30 11.55
CA PRO A 88 0.84 -3.12 12.23
C PRO A 88 1.72 -3.84 11.21
N VAL A 89 3.03 -3.62 11.32
CA VAL A 89 4.03 -4.23 10.46
C VAL A 89 4.21 -5.70 10.87
N PRO A 90 4.09 -6.66 9.94
CA PRO A 90 4.37 -8.06 10.26
C PRO A 90 5.82 -8.20 10.72
N ARG A 91 6.02 -8.87 11.84
CA ARG A 91 7.37 -9.33 12.21
C ARG A 91 7.78 -10.38 11.16
N ALA A 92 9.01 -10.30 10.68
CA ALA A 92 9.58 -11.37 9.90
C ALA A 92 9.65 -12.61 10.81
N SER A 93 8.70 -13.53 10.64
CA SER A 93 8.88 -14.90 11.09
C SER A 93 9.89 -15.51 10.12
N GLY A 94 11.09 -15.83 10.63
CA GLY A 94 12.00 -16.74 9.93
C GLY A 94 11.36 -18.10 9.73
#